data_AF-A0A835VHW2-F1
#
_entry.id   AF-A0A835VHW2-F1
#
_cell.length_a   1.000
_cell.length_b   1.000
_cell.length_c   1.000
_cell.angle_alpha   90.00
_cell.angle_beta   90.00
_cell.angle_gamma   90.00
#
_symmetry.space_group_name_H-M   'P 1'
#
loop_
_entity.id
_entity.type
_entity.pdbx_description
1 polymer ?
#
loop_
_entity_poly.entity_id
_entity_poly.type
_entity_poly.pdbx_seq_one_letter_code
_entity_poly.pdbx_strand_id
1 'polypeptide(L)'
;MKKGYVVLRRRDGAFGAVASYGECRRNHAASTGGYVVDGCMEFMAGGDDGLKCAACGCHRSFHRKVVLYDQSLTCDSGDSTPTARRQ
;
A
#
# COMPACT_ATOMS: atom_id res chain seq x y z
N MET A 1 -22.87 10.34 -34.80
CA MET A 1 -23.36 10.72 -33.46
C MET A 1 -22.19 10.61 -32.46
N LYS A 2 -21.64 11.73 -31.99
CA LYS A 2 -20.49 11.73 -31.07
C LYS A 2 -21.01 11.87 -29.64
N LYS A 3 -21.10 10.76 -28.88
CA LYS A 3 -21.43 10.82 -27.45
C LYS A 3 -20.22 11.37 -26.70
N GLY A 4 -20.24 12.66 -26.40
CA GLY A 4 -19.26 13.29 -25.52
C GLY A 4 -19.59 12.93 -24.08
N TYR A 5 -18.70 12.20 -23.41
CA TYR A 5 -18.80 11.99 -21.97
C TYR A 5 -18.05 13.12 -21.27
N VAL A 6 -18.77 13.89 -20.47
CA VAL A 6 -18.20 14.97 -19.65
C VAL A 6 -17.48 14.30 -18.48
N VAL A 7 -16.15 14.33 -18.49
CA VAL A 7 -15.32 13.81 -17.40
C VAL A 7 -15.27 14.87 -16.30
N LEU A 8 -16.01 14.65 -15.22
CA LEU A 8 -15.91 15.46 -14.00
C LEU A 8 -14.54 15.22 -13.36
N ARG A 9 -13.66 16.22 -13.41
CA ARG A 9 -12.33 16.17 -12.80
C ARG A 9 -12.42 16.45 -11.30
N ARG A 10 -12.23 15.42 -10.46
CA ARG A 10 -12.00 15.60 -9.03
C ARG A 10 -10.51 15.83 -8.77
N ARG A 11 -10.19 16.99 -8.18
CA ARG A 11 -8.87 17.29 -7.62
C ARG A 11 -8.84 16.77 -6.19
N ASP A 12 -8.37 15.54 -6.02
CA ASP A 12 -7.89 15.06 -4.73
C ASP A 12 -6.48 14.51 -5.00
N GLY A 13 -5.49 15.40 -4.88
CA GLY A 13 -4.08 15.01 -4.87
C GLY A 13 -3.77 14.31 -3.57
N ALA A 14 -4.26 13.08 -3.41
CA ALA A 14 -3.75 12.17 -2.41
C ALA A 14 -2.53 11.50 -3.04
N PHE A 15 -1.33 11.78 -2.50
CA PHE A 15 -0.26 10.79 -2.53
C PHE A 15 -0.85 9.57 -1.80
N GLY A 16 -1.48 8.68 -2.58
CA GLY A 16 -2.28 7.57 -2.09
C GLY A 16 -1.35 6.58 -1.45
N ALA A 17 -1.12 6.74 -0.15
CA ALA A 17 -0.44 5.76 0.67
C ALA A 17 -1.25 4.46 0.65
N VAL A 18 -0.86 3.51 -0.20
CA VAL A 18 -1.51 2.19 -0.27
C VAL A 18 -1.01 1.39 0.92
N ALA A 19 -1.88 1.21 1.92
CA ALA A 19 -1.60 0.37 3.07
C ALA A 19 -1.84 -1.10 2.69
N SER A 20 -0.74 -1.85 2.56
CA SER A 20 -0.73 -3.31 2.44
C SER A 20 -0.28 -3.93 3.77
N TYR A 21 -0.64 -5.19 4.00
CA TYR A 21 -0.22 -5.93 5.19
C TYR A 21 0.58 -7.14 4.73
N GLY A 22 1.82 -7.26 5.20
CA GLY A 22 2.74 -8.32 4.81
C GLY A 22 2.78 -9.46 5.82
N GLU A 23 3.95 -9.69 6.40
CA GLU A 23 4.22 -10.85 7.24
C GLU A 23 3.52 -10.85 8.59
N CYS A 24 3.04 -12.02 9.03
CA CYS A 24 2.51 -12.21 10.38
C CYS A 24 3.65 -12.29 11.40
N ARG A 25 3.59 -11.53 12.49
CA ARG A 25 4.62 -11.53 13.56
C ARG A 25 4.09 -12.07 14.90
N ARG A 26 2.94 -12.74 14.89
CA ARG A 26 2.38 -13.33 16.12
C ARG A 26 3.19 -14.56 16.52
N ASN A 27 3.62 -14.61 17.78
CA ASN A 27 4.17 -15.83 18.36
C ASN A 27 3.01 -16.76 18.79
N HIS A 28 2.85 -17.88 18.10
CA HIS A 28 1.83 -18.90 18.37
C HIS A 28 2.18 -19.78 19.57
N ALA A 29 3.46 -19.90 19.92
CA ALA A 29 3.95 -20.71 21.04
C ALA A 29 4.22 -19.90 22.31
N ALA A 30 3.86 -18.61 22.34
CA ALA A 30 4.11 -17.73 23.49
C ALA A 30 3.53 -18.29 24.79
N SER A 31 2.33 -18.87 24.73
CA SER A 31 1.67 -19.52 25.87
C SER A 31 2.35 -20.82 26.33
N THR A 32 3.13 -21.46 25.47
CA THR A 32 3.85 -22.72 25.75
C THR A 32 5.32 -22.45 26.14
N GLY A 33 5.75 -21.18 26.19
CA GLY A 33 7.15 -20.82 26.44
C GLY A 33 8.07 -21.00 25.22
N GLY A 34 7.49 -21.22 24.04
CA GLY A 34 8.22 -21.35 22.78
C GLY A 34 8.15 -20.08 21.93
N TYR A 35 8.88 -20.09 20.82
CA TYR A 35 8.82 -19.06 19.79
C TYR A 35 8.56 -19.70 18.42
N VAL A 36 7.30 -19.64 17.98
CA VAL A 36 6.87 -20.17 16.68
C VAL A 36 6.03 -19.11 16.01
N VAL A 37 6.45 -18.67 14.83
CA VAL A 37 5.72 -17.69 14.01
C VAL A 37 5.23 -18.40 12.76
N ASP A 38 3.93 -18.35 12.50
CA ASP A 38 3.27 -18.99 11.35
C ASP A 38 3.47 -18.18 10.04
N GLY A 39 4.63 -17.53 9.90
CA GLY A 39 4.87 -16.37 9.05
C GLY A 39 4.20 -16.42 7.67
N CYS A 40 2.99 -15.86 7.56
CA CYS A 40 2.36 -15.59 6.27
C CYS A 40 3.24 -14.62 5.50
N MET A 41 3.33 -14.71 4.18
CA MET A 41 4.08 -13.74 3.38
C MET A 41 3.23 -12.53 3.00
N GLU A 42 1.93 -12.74 2.81
CA GLU A 42 0.98 -11.71 2.40
C GLU A 42 -0.31 -11.84 3.22
N PHE A 43 -0.87 -10.71 3.65
CA PHE A 43 -2.17 -10.70 4.31
C PHE A 43 -3.27 -10.90 3.28
N MET A 44 -3.95 -12.04 3.37
CA MET A 44 -5.19 -12.29 2.65
C MET A 44 -6.37 -12.01 3.56
N ALA A 45 -7.15 -10.97 3.27
CA ALA A 45 -8.38 -10.68 4.00
C ALA A 45 -9.37 -11.83 3.80
N GLY A 46 -9.81 -12.46 4.89
CA GLY A 46 -10.82 -13.51 4.87
C GLY A 46 -12.13 -13.08 5.53
N GLY A 47 -13.27 -13.55 4.99
CA GLY A 47 -14.61 -13.33 5.52
C GLY A 47 -15.16 -11.91 5.30
N ASP A 48 -16.37 -11.65 5.80
CA ASP A 48 -17.09 -10.37 5.67
C ASP A 48 -16.35 -9.19 6.33
N ASP A 49 -15.64 -9.43 7.43
CA ASP A 49 -14.98 -8.36 8.18
C ASP A 49 -13.70 -7.84 7.51
N GLY A 50 -13.03 -8.70 6.73
CA GLY A 50 -11.71 -8.40 6.14
C GLY A 50 -10.60 -8.04 7.14
N LEU A 51 -10.82 -8.29 8.44
CA LEU A 51 -9.90 -7.93 9.53
C LEU A 51 -8.94 -9.08 9.91
N LYS A 52 -9.27 -10.30 9.51
CA LYS A 52 -8.53 -11.51 9.85
C LYS A 52 -7.85 -12.09 8.61
N CYS A 53 -6.64 -12.57 8.79
CA CYS A 53 -5.89 -13.28 7.76
C CYS A 53 -6.56 -14.63 7.50
N ALA A 54 -6.85 -14.94 6.24
CA ALA A 54 -7.40 -16.22 5.83
C ALA A 54 -6.42 -17.39 6.04
N ALA A 55 -5.11 -17.12 6.03
CA ALA A 55 -4.08 -18.16 6.19
C ALA A 55 -3.82 -18.53 7.65
N CYS A 56 -3.55 -17.56 8.53
CA CYS A 56 -3.21 -17.80 9.94
C CYS A 56 -4.30 -17.42 10.95
N GLY A 57 -5.45 -16.89 10.50
CA GLY A 57 -6.54 -16.42 11.36
C GLY A 57 -6.22 -15.21 12.23
N CYS A 58 -5.01 -14.64 12.14
CA CYS A 58 -4.59 -13.52 12.98
C CYS A 58 -5.18 -12.19 12.49
N HIS A 59 -5.39 -11.27 13.42
CA HIS A 59 -5.83 -9.91 13.08
C HIS A 59 -4.78 -9.19 12.23
N ARG A 60 -5.20 -8.34 11.29
CA ARG A 60 -4.32 -7.52 10.44
C ARG A 60 -3.27 -6.71 11.22
N SER A 61 -3.54 -6.37 12.48
CA SER A 61 -2.59 -5.66 13.36
C SER A 61 -1.35 -6.49 13.72
N PHE A 62 -1.43 -7.82 13.68
CA PHE A 62 -0.29 -8.70 13.86
C PHE A 62 0.53 -8.86 12.57
N HIS A 63 0.02 -8.37 11.45
CA HIS A 63 0.74 -8.31 10.20
C HIS A 63 1.49 -6.99 10.07
N ARG A 64 2.70 -7.04 9.53
CA ARG A 64 3.52 -5.84 9.29
C ARG A 64 2.80 -4.94 8.29
N LYS A 65 2.39 -3.75 8.73
CA LYS A 65 1.81 -2.73 7.85
C LYS A 65 2.90 -2.17 6.95
N VAL A 66 2.74 -2.35 5.65
CA VAL A 66 3.59 -1.80 4.60
C VAL A 66 2.83 -0.66 3.95
N VAL A 67 3.36 0.55 4.08
CA VAL A 67 2.78 1.73 3.43
C VAL A 67 3.59 2.00 2.18
N LEU A 68 3.01 1.74 1.02
CA LEU A 68 3.62 2.10 -0.25
C LEU A 68 3.19 3.53 -0.56
N TYR A 69 4.18 4.42 -0.61
CA TYR A 69 3.99 5.75 -1.15
C TYR A 69 4.30 5.65 -2.63
N ASP A 70 3.28 5.76 -3.47
CA ASP A 70 3.52 5.87 -4.90
C ASP A 70 4.22 7.23 -5.16
N GLN A 71 5.51 7.16 -5.46
CA GLN A 71 6.35 8.31 -5.78
C GLN A 71 6.42 8.50 -7.30
N SER A 72 5.36 8.17 -8.06
CA SER A 72 5.29 8.52 -9.49
C SER A 72 4.69 9.91 -9.75
N LEU A 73 4.34 10.65 -8.68
CA LEU A 73 3.90 12.06 -8.70
C LEU A 73 5.01 13.04 -8.29
N THR A 74 6.29 12.69 -8.42
CA THR A 74 7.24 13.77 -8.68
C THR A 74 6.92 14.24 -10.08
N CYS A 75 6.26 15.38 -10.21
CA CYS A 75 6.37 16.15 -11.42
C CYS A 75 7.88 16.19 -11.73
N ASP A 76 8.26 15.53 -12.82
CA ASP A 76 9.47 15.89 -13.54
C ASP A 76 9.19 17.33 -14.00
N SER A 77 9.36 18.27 -13.08
CA SER A 77 9.69 19.63 -13.41
C SER A 77 11.05 19.51 -14.08
N GLY A 78 11.02 19.14 -15.36
CA GLY A 78 12.09 19.42 -16.27
C GLY A 78 12.28 20.92 -16.26
N ASP A 79 13.03 21.42 -15.29
CA ASP A 79 13.79 22.64 -15.44
C ASP A 79 14.92 22.32 -16.42
N SER A 80 14.54 22.10 -17.68
CA SER A 80 15.43 22.35 -18.79
C SER A 80 15.51 23.87 -18.88
N THR A 81 16.37 24.48 -18.06
CA THR A 81 16.88 25.81 -18.36
C THR A 81 17.78 25.67 -19.60
N PRO A 82 17.39 26.17 -20.79
CA PRO A 82 18.33 26.21 -21.90
C PRO A 82 19.38 27.25 -21.59
N THR A 83 20.62 26.80 -21.39
CA THR A 83 21.82 27.65 -21.44
C THR A 83 21.95 28.26 -22.83
N ALA A 84 21.27 29.38 -23.07
CA ALA A 84 21.38 30.13 -24.31
C ALA A 84 22.39 31.27 -24.16
N ARG A 85 23.60 30.99 -24.66
CA ARG A 85 24.60 31.92 -25.21
C ARG A 85 24.08 33.35 -25.44
N ARG A 86 24.77 34.34 -24.87
CA ARG A 86 24.85 35.70 -25.45
C ARG A 86 26.24 35.91 -26.03
N GLN A 87 26.23 36.51 -27.22
CA GLN A 87 27.38 36.95 -28.01
C GLN A 87 28.11 38.08 -27.29
#